data_AF-A0A353M1H6-F1
#
_entry.id   AF-A0A353M1H6-F1
#
_cell.length_a   1.000
_cell.length_b   1.000
_cell.length_c   1.000
_cell.angle_alpha   90.00
_cell.angle_beta   90.00
_cell.angle_gamma   90.00
#
_symmetry.space_group_name_H-M   'P 1'
#
loop_
_entity.id
_entity.type
_entity.pdbx_description
1 polymer ?
#
loop_
_entity_poly.entity_id
_entity_poly.type
_entity_poly.pdbx_seq_one_letter_code
_entity_poly.pdbx_strand_id
1 'polypeptide(L)'
;IRYHDGLFYVYFCTPDEGLYMSTAEHPAGPWAPLHEVKRIAKWEDPCPFWDDDGRAYLGHSTVGAGPIIIHRMSPDGKELLDEGRIVYVGKTAEGTKIYKRNGFYYLVIPEGGVERGWQTTLRSKD
;
A
#
# COMPACT_ATOMS: atom_id res chain seq x y z
N ILE A 1 -5.38 -1.99 6.43
CA ILE A 1 -6.85 -1.92 6.21
C ILE A 1 -7.24 -0.53 5.71
N ARG A 2 -8.17 -0.44 4.77
CA ARG A 2 -8.79 0.80 4.28
C ARG A 2 -10.30 0.60 4.15
N TYR A 3 -11.07 1.68 4.20
CA TYR A 3 -12.49 1.67 3.85
C TYR A 3 -12.66 2.47 2.57
N HIS A 4 -13.28 1.87 1.56
CA HIS A 4 -13.54 2.48 0.26
C HIS A 4 -14.81 1.88 -0.32
N ASP A 5 -15.66 2.71 -0.92
CA ASP A 5 -16.88 2.28 -1.63
C ASP A 5 -17.73 1.23 -0.89
N GLY A 6 -18.04 1.49 0.39
CA GLY A 6 -18.88 0.59 1.18
C GLY A 6 -18.16 -0.63 1.79
N LEU A 7 -16.89 -0.86 1.46
CA LEU A 7 -16.16 -2.05 1.85
C LEU A 7 -14.89 -1.74 2.65
N PHE A 8 -14.58 -2.61 3.61
CA PHE A 8 -13.27 -2.73 4.21
C PHE A 8 -12.38 -3.58 3.32
N TYR A 9 -11.17 -3.10 3.07
CA TYR A 9 -10.13 -3.78 2.32
C TYR A 9 -8.95 -4.07 3.25
N VAL A 10 -8.53 -5.34 3.33
CA VAL A 10 -7.27 -5.73 3.96
C VAL A 10 -6.30 -6.22 2.89
N TYR A 11 -5.08 -5.69 2.92
CA TYR A 11 -3.97 -6.15 2.09
C TYR A 11 -2.85 -6.59 3.02
N PHE A 12 -2.14 -7.64 2.62
CA PHE A 12 -0.96 -8.13 3.30
C PHE A 12 -0.06 -8.86 2.30
N CYS A 13 1.23 -8.88 2.58
CA CYS A 13 2.17 -9.73 1.87
C CYS A 13 2.50 -10.93 2.75
N THR A 14 2.63 -12.11 2.15
CA THR A 14 3.38 -13.19 2.78
C THR A 14 4.86 -13.04 2.41
N PRO A 15 5.79 -13.61 3.19
CA PRO A 15 7.22 -13.49 2.89
C PRO A 15 7.60 -14.02 1.50
N ASP A 16 6.95 -15.11 1.07
CA ASP A 16 7.39 -15.91 -0.07
C ASP A 16 6.35 -16.08 -1.19
N GLU A 17 5.05 -15.94 -0.92
CA GLU A 17 4.01 -16.35 -1.89
C GLU A 17 3.46 -15.17 -2.69
N GLY A 18 3.11 -14.06 -2.03
CA GLY A 18 2.48 -12.96 -2.75
C GLY A 18 1.92 -11.84 -1.92
N LEU A 19 1.41 -10.85 -2.67
CA LEU A 19 0.49 -9.83 -2.21
C LEU A 19 -0.94 -10.37 -2.30
N TYR A 20 -1.64 -10.38 -1.18
CA TYR A 20 -3.01 -10.84 -1.07
C TYR A 20 -3.91 -9.73 -0.54
N MET A 21 -5.20 -9.87 -0.84
CA MET A 21 -6.22 -8.99 -0.31
C MET A 21 -7.53 -9.72 -0.04
N SER A 22 -8.38 -9.13 0.82
CA SER A 22 -9.78 -9.52 0.99
C SER A 22 -10.65 -8.30 1.32
N THR A 23 -11.95 -8.40 1.04
CA THR A 23 -12.95 -7.38 1.36
C THR A 23 -14.02 -7.87 2.33
N ALA A 24 -14.65 -6.94 3.05
CA ALA A 24 -15.84 -7.19 3.86
C ALA A 24 -16.68 -5.92 4.00
N GLU A 25 -18.01 -6.03 4.10
CA GLU A 25 -18.89 -4.89 4.43
C GLU A 25 -18.76 -4.47 5.90
N HIS A 26 -18.43 -5.42 6.78
CA HIS A 26 -18.18 -5.19 8.20
C HIS A 26 -16.75 -5.60 8.56
N PRO A 27 -16.04 -4.84 9.42
CA PRO A 27 -14.64 -5.15 9.74
C PRO A 27 -14.49 -6.45 10.54
N ALA A 28 -15.56 -6.92 11.17
CA ALA A 28 -15.63 -8.22 11.85
C ALA A 28 -15.88 -9.40 10.88
N GLY A 29 -16.17 -9.11 9.60
CA GLY A 29 -16.52 -10.10 8.59
C GLY A 29 -18.04 -10.31 8.40
N PRO A 30 -18.43 -11.31 7.58
CA PRO A 30 -17.55 -12.27 6.91
C PRO A 30 -16.67 -11.60 5.85
N TRP A 31 -15.41 -12.05 5.78
CA TRP A 31 -14.47 -11.62 4.74
C TRP A 31 -14.64 -12.49 3.49
N ALA A 32 -14.50 -11.87 2.32
CA ALA A 32 -14.45 -12.58 1.06
C ALA A 32 -13.26 -13.56 1.04
N PRO A 33 -13.31 -14.63 0.22
CA PRO A 33 -12.15 -15.48 -0.01
C PRO A 33 -10.91 -14.65 -0.38
N LEU A 34 -9.73 -15.09 0.08
CA LEU A 34 -8.48 -14.42 -0.23
C LEU A 34 -8.29 -14.34 -1.75
N HIS A 35 -7.94 -13.14 -2.21
CA HIS A 35 -7.62 -12.86 -3.60
C HIS A 35 -6.10 -12.65 -3.72
N GLU A 36 -5.46 -13.40 -4.61
CA GLU A 36 -4.05 -13.19 -4.97
C GLU A 36 -3.96 -12.03 -5.96
N VAL A 37 -3.44 -10.90 -5.49
CA VAL A 37 -3.26 -9.71 -6.35
C VAL A 37 -2.04 -9.89 -7.24
N LYS A 38 -0.94 -10.42 -6.66
CA LYS A 38 0.30 -10.71 -7.38
C LYS A 38 1.09 -11.79 -6.65
N ARG A 39 1.50 -12.84 -7.38
CA ARG A 39 2.48 -13.82 -6.92
C ARG A 39 3.88 -13.21 -6.97
N ILE A 40 4.44 -12.95 -5.80
CA ILE A 40 5.73 -12.25 -5.65
C ILE A 40 6.30 -12.53 -4.26
N ALA A 41 7.62 -12.67 -4.16
CA ALA A 41 8.30 -12.80 -2.87
C ALA A 41 8.92 -11.46 -2.45
N LYS A 42 9.14 -11.30 -1.14
CA LYS A 42 9.92 -10.21 -0.55
C LYS A 42 9.34 -8.81 -0.69
N TRP A 43 8.02 -8.67 -0.86
CA TRP A 43 7.32 -7.40 -0.71
C TRP A 43 6.76 -7.26 0.70
N GLU A 44 6.69 -6.03 1.21
CA GLU A 44 6.25 -5.74 2.57
C GLU A 44 5.36 -4.48 2.62
N ASP A 45 4.60 -4.35 3.70
CA ASP A 45 3.84 -3.15 4.06
C ASP A 45 2.93 -2.54 2.98
N PRO A 46 2.05 -3.35 2.34
CA PRO A 46 1.16 -2.82 1.31
C PRO A 46 0.18 -1.78 1.87
N CYS A 47 -0.02 -0.72 1.12
CA CYS A 47 -0.97 0.35 1.38
C CYS A 47 -1.76 0.66 0.11
N PRO A 48 -3.02 0.19 0.01
CA PRO A 48 -3.90 0.62 -1.06
C PRO A 48 -4.35 2.06 -0.84
N PHE A 49 -4.59 2.75 -1.94
CA PHE A 49 -5.07 4.13 -1.99
C PHE A 49 -6.00 4.30 -3.19
N TRP A 50 -7.17 4.89 -2.96
CA TRP A 50 -8.11 5.27 -4.00
C TRP A 50 -8.17 6.79 -4.05
N ASP A 51 -8.04 7.32 -5.25
CA ASP A 51 -8.06 8.74 -5.50
C ASP A 51 -9.48 9.21 -5.87
N ASP A 52 -9.71 10.51 -5.75
CA ASP A 52 -10.99 11.14 -6.04
C ASP A 52 -11.33 11.13 -7.55
N ASP A 53 -10.35 10.86 -8.42
CA ASP A 53 -10.52 10.76 -9.87
C ASP A 53 -10.90 9.34 -10.35
N GLY A 54 -11.11 8.42 -9.41
CA GLY A 54 -11.46 7.01 -9.67
C GLY A 54 -10.26 6.11 -9.96
N ARG A 55 -9.03 6.63 -9.96
CA ARG A 55 -7.82 5.81 -10.04
C ARG A 55 -7.47 5.22 -8.69
N ALA A 56 -6.84 4.06 -8.71
CA ALA A 56 -6.36 3.39 -7.52
C ALA A 56 -4.86 3.08 -7.64
N TYR A 57 -4.22 2.98 -6.49
CA TYR A 57 -2.78 2.81 -6.35
C TYR A 57 -2.47 1.89 -5.17
N LEU A 58 -1.31 1.24 -5.22
CA LEU A 58 -0.78 0.46 -4.11
C LEU A 58 0.68 0.87 -3.86
N GLY A 59 0.96 1.37 -2.66
CA GLY A 59 2.32 1.59 -2.18
C GLY A 59 2.82 0.41 -1.36
N HIS A 60 4.10 0.08 -1.45
CA HIS A 60 4.72 -0.96 -0.63
C HIS A 60 6.24 -0.72 -0.49
N SER A 61 6.87 -1.49 0.40
CA SER A 61 8.33 -1.64 0.50
C SER A 61 8.74 -3.07 0.14
N THR A 62 10.02 -3.39 0.33
CA THR A 62 10.56 -4.75 0.15
C THR A 62 11.28 -5.21 1.42
N VAL A 63 11.42 -6.54 1.58
CA VAL A 63 12.18 -7.14 2.68
C VAL A 63 13.56 -6.50 2.80
N GLY A 64 13.89 -6.08 4.02
CA GLY A 64 15.12 -5.33 4.31
C GLY A 64 14.94 -3.80 4.28
N ALA A 65 13.70 -3.33 4.11
CA ALA A 65 13.26 -1.95 4.04
C ALA A 65 13.72 -1.17 2.79
N GLY A 66 12.76 -0.52 2.14
CA GLY A 66 12.97 0.33 0.98
C GLY A 66 13.38 -0.43 -0.30
N PRO A 67 13.24 0.19 -1.48
CA PRO A 67 12.65 1.51 -1.71
C PRO A 67 11.12 1.52 -1.52
N ILE A 68 10.53 2.72 -1.45
CA ILE A 68 9.06 2.85 -1.53
C ILE A 68 8.66 2.87 -3.00
N ILE A 69 7.83 1.89 -3.37
CA ILE A 69 7.34 1.67 -4.73
C ILE A 69 5.84 1.89 -4.74
N ILE A 70 5.34 2.57 -5.78
CA ILE A 70 3.90 2.74 -6.01
C ILE A 70 3.54 2.15 -7.38
N HIS A 71 2.49 1.35 -7.40
CA HIS A 71 1.85 0.81 -8.60
C HIS A 71 0.52 1.49 -8.86
N ARG A 72 0.10 1.55 -10.13
CA ARG A 72 -1.33 1.69 -10.45
C ARG A 72 -2.03 0.38 -10.12
N MET A 73 -3.24 0.49 -9.59
CA MET A 73 -4.09 -0.63 -9.18
C MET A 73 -5.43 -0.51 -9.90
N SER A 74 -6.06 -1.65 -10.20
CA SER A 74 -7.45 -1.65 -10.68
C SER A 74 -8.38 -0.99 -9.64
N PRO A 75 -9.45 -0.29 -10.06
CA PRO A 75 -10.36 0.36 -9.11
C PRO A 75 -11.00 -0.60 -8.09
N ASP A 76 -11.23 -1.85 -8.48
CA ASP A 76 -11.73 -2.90 -7.57
C ASP A 76 -10.67 -3.44 -6.60
N GLY A 77 -9.41 -3.01 -6.74
CA GLY A 77 -8.28 -3.34 -5.89
C GLY A 77 -7.64 -4.71 -6.16
N LYS A 78 -8.03 -5.41 -7.22
CA LYS A 78 -7.66 -6.82 -7.42
C LYS A 78 -6.43 -7.05 -8.28
N GLU A 79 -5.97 -6.06 -9.04
CA GLU A 79 -4.88 -6.20 -9.98
C GLU A 79 -3.92 -5.01 -9.93
N LEU A 80 -2.63 -5.26 -10.15
CA LEU A 80 -1.63 -4.22 -10.41
C LEU A 80 -1.49 -4.02 -11.92
N LEU A 81 -1.51 -2.77 -12.36
CA LEU A 81 -1.61 -2.40 -13.77
C LEU A 81 -0.27 -1.97 -14.39
N ASP A 82 0.82 -2.09 -13.64
CA ASP A 82 2.19 -1.80 -14.06
C ASP A 82 3.24 -2.48 -13.18
N GLU A 83 4.50 -2.28 -13.57
CA GLU A 83 5.69 -2.76 -12.85
C GLU A 83 6.10 -1.86 -11.67
N GLY A 84 5.34 -0.81 -11.38
CA GLY A 84 5.59 0.11 -10.29
C GLY A 84 6.67 1.14 -10.56
N ARG A 85 6.68 2.18 -9.73
CA ARG A 85 7.67 3.26 -9.77
C ARG A 85 8.23 3.49 -8.38
N ILE A 86 9.56 3.56 -8.28
CA ILE A 86 10.24 4.03 -7.08
C ILE A 86 9.93 5.52 -6.91
N VAL A 87 9.30 5.87 -5.80
CA VAL A 87 8.95 7.26 -5.46
C VAL A 87 9.80 7.83 -4.33
N TYR A 88 10.43 6.96 -3.54
CA TYR A 88 11.34 7.39 -2.47
C TYR A 88 12.36 6.30 -2.14
N VAL A 89 13.61 6.72 -1.91
CA VAL A 89 14.70 5.88 -1.43
C VAL A 89 15.22 6.51 -0.14
N GLY A 90 14.85 5.90 0.98
CA GLY A 90 15.38 6.21 2.31
C GLY A 90 16.34 5.13 2.78
N LYS A 91 16.95 5.32 3.94
CA LYS A 91 17.93 4.37 4.50
C LYS A 91 17.28 3.05 4.92
N THR A 92 16.14 3.14 5.60
CA THR A 92 15.33 2.01 6.08
C THR A 92 13.87 2.44 5.98
N ALA A 93 13.39 2.70 4.77
CA ALA A 93 12.06 3.25 4.53
C ALA A 93 11.03 2.13 4.32
N GLU A 94 10.07 2.00 5.22
CA GLU A 94 9.07 0.94 5.20
C GLU A 94 7.70 1.48 5.61
N GLY A 95 6.70 0.61 5.81
CA GLY A 95 5.45 0.99 6.47
C GLY A 95 4.61 2.05 5.75
N THR A 96 4.89 2.34 4.47
CA THR A 96 4.36 3.51 3.76
C THR A 96 2.84 3.61 3.89
N LYS A 97 2.35 4.82 4.13
CA LYS A 97 0.93 5.17 4.09
C LYS A 97 0.71 6.34 3.16
N ILE A 98 -0.21 6.16 2.22
CA ILE A 98 -0.61 7.14 1.22
C ILE A 98 -1.89 7.84 1.68
N TYR A 99 -1.91 9.17 1.59
CA TYR A 99 -3.10 10.00 1.84
C TYR A 99 -3.18 11.12 0.83
N LYS A 100 -4.38 11.64 0.59
CA LYS A 100 -4.60 12.90 -0.12
C LYS A 100 -5.31 13.88 0.79
N ARG A 101 -4.81 15.11 0.85
CA ARG A 101 -5.41 16.19 1.66
C ARG A 101 -5.07 17.55 1.08
N ASN A 102 -6.07 18.42 0.95
CA ASN A 102 -5.91 19.81 0.51
C ASN A 102 -5.14 19.96 -0.82
N GLY A 103 -5.40 19.07 -1.79
CA GLY A 103 -4.74 19.09 -3.11
C GLY A 103 -3.29 18.60 -3.10
N PHE A 104 -2.85 17.91 -2.04
CA PHE A 104 -1.55 17.25 -1.98
C PHE A 104 -1.71 15.77 -1.66
N TYR A 105 -0.86 14.95 -2.26
CA TYR A 105 -0.59 13.59 -1.84
C TYR A 105 0.48 13.61 -0.76
N TYR A 106 0.34 12.74 0.23
CA TYR A 106 1.26 12.55 1.34
C TYR A 106 1.69 11.09 1.40
N LEU A 107 3.01 10.88 1.51
CA LEU A 107 3.57 9.60 1.93
C LEU A 107 4.07 9.77 3.36
N VAL A 108 3.56 8.96 4.27
CA VAL A 108 3.99 8.89 5.67
C VAL A 108 4.69 7.55 5.86
N ILE A 109 5.97 7.61 6.21
CA ILE A 109 6.91 6.49 6.15
C ILE A 109 7.67 6.44 7.48
N PRO A 110 7.49 5.38 8.30
CA PRO A 110 8.46 5.03 9.33
C PRO A 110 9.82 4.77 8.71
N GLU A 111 10.88 5.36 9.26
CA GLU A 111 12.23 5.21 8.74
C GLU A 111 13.27 5.06 9.85
N GLY A 112 14.31 4.26 9.62
CA GLY A 112 15.40 4.05 10.59
C GLY A 112 15.19 2.88 11.56
N GLY A 113 14.18 2.04 11.28
CA GLY A 113 13.85 0.84 12.05
C GLY A 113 12.91 1.09 13.23
N VAL A 114 12.31 0.01 13.74
CA VAL A 114 11.21 0.08 14.72
C VAL A 114 11.61 0.72 16.06
N GLU A 115 12.80 0.43 16.59
CA GLU A 115 13.17 0.84 17.96
C GLU A 115 13.55 2.32 18.09
N ARG A 116 14.26 2.87 17.11
CA ARG A 116 14.88 4.22 17.18
C ARG A 116 14.61 5.08 15.94
N GLY A 117 13.72 4.61 15.08
CA GLY A 117 13.37 5.31 13.85
C GLY A 117 12.64 6.63 14.09
N TRP A 118 12.44 7.34 12.99
CA TRP A 118 11.68 8.57 12.88
C TRP A 118 10.54 8.41 11.88
N GLN A 119 9.79 9.49 11.66
CA GLN A 119 8.75 9.56 10.63
C GLN A 119 9.19 10.50 9.53
N THR A 120 9.33 9.97 8.32
CA THR A 120 9.53 10.74 7.10
C THR A 120 8.17 11.03 6.48
N THR A 121 7.86 12.31 6.23
CA THR A 121 6.65 12.71 5.51
C THR A 121 7.01 13.48 4.25
N LEU A 122 6.61 12.94 3.12
CA LEU A 122 6.77 13.56 1.80
C LEU A 122 5.42 14.09 1.34
N ARG A 123 5.44 15.13 0.50
CA ARG A 123 4.23 15.58 -0.19
C ARG A 123 4.50 15.97 -1.64
N SER A 124 3.51 15.76 -2.48
CA SER A 124 3.52 16.17 -3.89
C SER A 124 2.14 16.68 -4.29
N LYS A 125 2.07 17.48 -5.36
CA LYS A 125 0.79 17.79 -6.03
C LYS A 125 0.43 16.74 -7.08
N ASP A 126 1.43 15.97 -7.52
CA ASP A 126 1.38 14.99 -8.61
C ASP A 126 1.84 13.60 -8.14
#